data_AF-A0A1H7VSA0-F1
#
_entry.id   AF-A0A1H7VSA0-F1
#
_cell.length_a   1.000
_cell.length_b   1.000
_cell.length_c   1.000
_cell.angle_alpha   90.00
_cell.angle_beta   90.00
_cell.angle_gamma   90.00
#
_symmetry.space_group_name_H-M   'P 1'
#
loop_
_entity.id
_entity.type
_entity.pdbx_description
1 polymer ?
#
loop_
_entity_poly.entity_id
_entity_poly.type
_entity_poly.pdbx_seq_one_letter_code
_entity_poly.pdbx_strand_id
1 'polypeptide(L)'
;MTEKYKIYLSEDTKSRLINDAELFEFTKNDESVNLNAFLKTLIVNYFDQYRHDSEALLANIMQDLSELSSISKKDAAFLADKIVSTYIKADRHQSGKNSALTLTVSGSSYEILKIIENNMLAETSLSQYLKDMFNAYLSIPRSERESIIFKDSYEDISRALKEHRVLSFTTTTSGDNKAYYVEPYIIAPSKEEQCNYLLCFDRRAKKHRTFRISRLRSVFVSSDTFTLNPDIQDELREKALRSPHSVSLPVQAVIRLNPYGVRKFKAITKNRPLVSKIEGDLYYFDWPELQLEEYFKRFGRDAIVIEPESLKEKIRKFYYYGLREYSR
;
A
#
# COMPACT_ATOMS: atom_id res chain seq x y z
N MET A 1 6.12 -1.09 -30.92
CA MET A 1 7.25 -0.13 -30.97
C MET A 1 7.67 0.17 -29.55
N THR A 2 8.98 0.28 -29.29
CA THR A 2 9.54 0.58 -27.96
C THR A 2 10.40 1.82 -28.08
N GLU A 3 10.15 2.82 -27.24
CA GLU A 3 10.80 4.13 -27.28
C GLU A 3 11.47 4.47 -25.96
N LYS A 4 12.54 5.27 -26.00
CA LYS A 4 13.33 5.64 -24.83
C LYS A 4 13.29 7.14 -24.58
N TYR A 5 12.91 7.51 -23.37
CA TYR A 5 12.83 8.89 -22.89
C TYR A 5 13.81 9.10 -21.76
N LYS A 6 14.53 10.22 -21.79
CA LYS A 6 15.41 10.63 -20.69
C LYS A 6 14.65 11.61 -19.81
N ILE A 7 14.38 11.20 -18.56
CA ILE A 7 13.71 12.03 -17.57
C ILE A 7 14.67 12.36 -16.44
N TYR A 8 14.53 13.56 -15.87
CA TYR A 8 15.37 14.06 -14.79
C TYR A 8 14.53 14.19 -13.53
N LEU A 9 14.88 13.44 -12.50
CA LEU A 9 14.21 13.43 -11.20
C LEU A 9 15.21 13.81 -10.10
N SER A 10 14.73 14.37 -9.00
CA SER A 10 15.56 14.51 -7.80
C SER A 10 15.85 13.11 -7.21
N GLU A 11 16.96 12.97 -6.50
CA GLU A 11 17.27 11.70 -5.80
C GLU A 11 16.18 11.31 -4.79
N ASP A 12 15.54 12.27 -4.12
CA ASP A 12 14.43 12.00 -3.19
C ASP A 12 13.24 11.37 -3.94
N THR A 13 12.72 12.03 -4.98
CA THR A 13 11.61 11.52 -5.80
C THR A 13 11.94 10.13 -6.33
N LYS A 14 13.14 9.95 -6.88
CA LYS A 14 13.59 8.64 -7.40
C LYS A 14 13.64 7.57 -6.31
N SER A 15 14.21 7.86 -5.15
CA SER A 15 14.30 6.91 -4.04
C SER A 15 12.91 6.49 -3.53
N ARG A 16 11.96 7.43 -3.45
CA ARG A 16 10.58 7.16 -3.03
C ARG A 16 9.82 6.31 -4.04
N LEU A 17 10.02 6.54 -5.34
CA LEU A 17 9.47 5.69 -6.40
C LEU A 17 10.08 4.27 -6.38
N ILE A 18 11.38 4.15 -6.10
CA ILE A 18 12.05 2.84 -5.91
C ILE A 18 11.45 2.10 -4.70
N ASN A 19 11.28 2.78 -3.57
CA ASN A 19 10.67 2.18 -2.37
C ASN A 19 9.25 1.65 -2.63
N ASP A 20 8.43 2.38 -3.39
CA ASP A 20 7.09 1.91 -3.76
C ASP A 20 7.18 0.74 -4.77
N ALA A 21 8.08 0.79 -5.75
CA ALA A 21 8.30 -0.30 -6.69
C ALA A 21 8.75 -1.60 -5.98
N GLU A 22 9.66 -1.51 -5.02
CA GLU A 22 10.08 -2.62 -4.16
C GLU A 22 8.91 -3.17 -3.34
N LEU A 23 8.20 -2.28 -2.65
CA LEU A 23 7.07 -2.67 -1.80
C LEU A 23 5.99 -3.39 -2.60
N PHE A 24 5.69 -2.91 -3.81
CA PHE A 24 4.68 -3.49 -4.71
C PHE A 24 5.22 -4.64 -5.57
N GLU A 25 6.41 -5.15 -5.28
CA GLU A 25 7.00 -6.34 -5.90
C GLU A 25 7.22 -6.17 -7.42
N PHE A 26 7.53 -4.95 -7.87
CA PHE A 26 8.08 -4.72 -9.21
C PHE A 26 9.57 -5.08 -9.22
N THR A 27 9.86 -6.38 -9.21
CA THR A 27 11.21 -6.92 -9.26
C THR A 27 11.47 -7.62 -10.60
N LYS A 28 12.75 -7.74 -10.95
CA LYS A 28 13.22 -8.57 -12.06
C LYS A 28 13.55 -9.98 -11.54
N ASN A 29 13.92 -10.87 -12.46
CA ASN A 29 14.33 -12.23 -12.12
C ASN A 29 15.56 -12.31 -11.19
N ASP A 30 16.41 -11.28 -11.20
CA ASP A 30 17.58 -11.14 -10.32
C ASP A 30 17.26 -10.45 -8.99
N GLU A 31 15.97 -10.34 -8.64
CA GLU A 31 15.44 -9.65 -7.45
C GLU A 31 15.68 -8.13 -7.43
N SER A 32 16.35 -7.57 -8.44
CA SER A 32 16.55 -6.12 -8.55
C SER A 32 15.26 -5.39 -8.90
N VAL A 33 15.15 -4.14 -8.45
CA VAL A 33 13.97 -3.31 -8.70
C VAL A 33 13.78 -3.04 -10.18
N ASN A 34 12.57 -3.31 -10.66
CA ASN A 34 12.12 -3.00 -12.01
C ASN A 34 11.37 -1.66 -12.04
N LEU A 35 12.10 -0.58 -11.77
CA LEU A 35 11.54 0.78 -11.76
C LEU A 35 10.87 1.14 -13.09
N ASN A 36 11.40 0.68 -14.23
CA ASN A 36 10.79 0.95 -15.53
C ASN A 36 9.39 0.34 -15.69
N ALA A 37 9.18 -0.89 -15.21
CA ALA A 37 7.86 -1.52 -15.22
C ALA A 37 6.87 -0.78 -14.29
N PHE A 38 7.34 -0.38 -13.12
CA PHE A 38 6.57 0.41 -12.17
C PHE A 38 6.12 1.75 -12.78
N LEU A 39 7.06 2.52 -13.34
CA LEU A 39 6.75 3.84 -13.93
C LEU A 39 5.80 3.75 -15.12
N LYS A 40 5.94 2.72 -15.98
CA LYS A 40 4.97 2.49 -17.07
C LYS A 40 3.56 2.26 -16.53
N THR A 41 3.43 1.44 -15.48
CA THR A 41 2.15 1.14 -14.84
C THR A 41 1.56 2.39 -14.21
N LEU A 42 2.39 3.16 -13.49
CA LEU A 42 1.98 4.43 -12.89
C LEU A 42 1.50 5.43 -13.94
N ILE A 43 2.23 5.61 -15.04
CA ILE A 43 1.83 6.50 -16.14
C ILE A 43 0.46 6.07 -16.68
N VAL A 44 0.28 4.78 -16.97
CA VAL A 44 -0.98 4.27 -17.54
C VAL A 44 -2.16 4.47 -16.60
N ASN A 45 -1.98 4.18 -15.32
CA ASN A 45 -3.11 4.15 -14.39
C ASN A 45 -3.44 5.51 -13.77
N TYR A 46 -2.46 6.41 -13.69
CA TYR A 46 -2.59 7.69 -12.98
C TYR A 46 -2.77 8.90 -13.90
N PHE A 47 -2.40 8.79 -15.19
CA PHE A 47 -2.40 9.93 -16.11
C PHE A 47 -3.74 10.70 -16.13
N ASP A 48 -4.86 10.00 -16.32
CA ASP A 48 -6.18 10.64 -16.40
C ASP A 48 -6.57 11.32 -15.09
N GLN A 49 -6.29 10.66 -13.95
CA GLN A 49 -6.57 11.22 -12.62
C GLN A 49 -5.74 12.48 -12.37
N TYR A 50 -4.42 12.42 -12.62
CA TYR A 50 -3.53 13.57 -12.48
C TYR A 50 -3.98 14.74 -13.35
N ARG A 51 -4.35 14.46 -14.60
CA ARG A 51 -4.83 15.48 -15.53
C ARG A 51 -6.10 16.14 -14.97
N HIS A 52 -7.08 15.36 -14.55
CA HIS A 52 -8.34 15.87 -14.00
C HIS A 52 -8.10 16.72 -12.73
N ASP A 53 -7.29 16.22 -11.80
CA ASP A 53 -7.00 16.93 -10.55
C ASP A 53 -6.25 18.24 -10.79
N SER A 54 -5.31 18.24 -11.75
CA SER A 54 -4.58 19.43 -12.15
C SER A 54 -5.48 20.48 -12.82
N GLU A 55 -6.37 20.06 -13.72
CA GLU A 55 -7.37 20.93 -14.36
C GLU A 55 -8.35 21.51 -13.34
N ALA A 56 -8.85 20.69 -12.41
CA ALA A 56 -9.76 21.11 -11.35
C ALA A 56 -9.10 22.11 -10.38
N LEU A 57 -7.86 21.86 -9.97
CA LEU A 57 -7.11 22.77 -9.10
C LEU A 57 -6.92 24.14 -9.76
N LEU A 58 -6.53 24.16 -11.03
CA LEU A 58 -6.36 25.38 -11.79
C LEU A 58 -7.69 26.14 -11.95
N ALA A 59 -8.78 25.43 -12.25
CA ALA A 59 -10.11 26.01 -12.37
C ALA A 59 -10.57 26.65 -11.05
N ASN A 60 -10.34 25.99 -9.91
CA ASN A 60 -10.68 26.52 -8.59
C ASN A 60 -9.88 27.79 -8.27
N ILE A 61 -8.56 27.78 -8.51
CA ILE A 61 -7.72 28.97 -8.31
C ILE A 61 -8.18 30.12 -9.21
N MET A 62 -8.50 29.84 -10.47
CA MET A 62 -9.02 30.85 -11.40
C MET A 62 -10.35 31.44 -10.92
N GLN A 63 -11.25 30.59 -10.43
CA GLN A 63 -12.53 31.01 -9.88
C GLN A 63 -12.32 31.93 -8.67
N ASP A 64 -11.54 31.50 -7.68
CA ASP A 64 -11.25 32.28 -6.47
C ASP A 64 -10.65 33.65 -6.81
N LEU A 65 -9.70 33.70 -7.76
CA LEU A 65 -9.09 34.97 -8.21
C LEU A 65 -10.10 35.89 -8.91
N SER A 66 -11.00 35.32 -9.71
CA SER A 66 -12.03 36.07 -10.43
C SER A 66 -13.15 36.59 -9.51
N GLU A 67 -13.40 35.92 -8.39
CA GLU A 67 -14.40 36.33 -7.39
C GLU A 67 -13.87 37.44 -6.47
N LEU A 68 -12.56 37.45 -6.19
CA LEU A 68 -11.93 38.39 -5.26
C LEU A 68 -11.66 39.80 -5.85
N SER A 69 -11.82 40.03 -7.17
CA SER A 69 -11.46 41.32 -7.78
C SER A 69 -11.98 41.56 -9.21
N SER A 70 -11.92 42.81 -9.69
CA SER A 70 -12.14 43.25 -11.08
C SER A 70 -11.03 42.80 -12.05
N ILE A 71 -10.54 41.57 -11.87
CA ILE A 71 -9.54 40.92 -12.72
C ILE A 71 -10.27 40.23 -13.88
N SER A 72 -9.77 40.43 -15.10
CA SER A 72 -10.35 39.77 -16.27
C SER A 72 -10.11 38.25 -16.20
N LYS A 73 -10.96 37.44 -16.84
CA LYS A 73 -10.75 35.98 -16.91
C LYS A 73 -9.36 35.59 -17.44
N LYS A 74 -8.79 36.40 -18.33
CA LYS A 74 -7.46 36.19 -18.90
C LYS A 74 -6.36 36.44 -17.87
N ASP A 75 -6.47 37.51 -17.09
CA ASP A 75 -5.50 37.84 -16.05
C ASP A 75 -5.59 36.88 -14.86
N ALA A 76 -6.81 36.41 -14.53
CA ALA A 76 -7.03 35.36 -13.54
C ALA A 76 -6.37 34.03 -13.95
N ALA A 77 -6.50 33.64 -15.23
CA ALA A 77 -5.80 32.46 -15.78
C ALA A 77 -4.28 32.59 -15.64
N PHE A 78 -3.72 33.72 -16.07
CA PHE A 78 -2.28 33.98 -15.98
C PHE A 78 -1.76 33.96 -14.53
N LEU A 79 -2.51 34.56 -13.59
CA LEU A 79 -2.17 34.54 -12.17
C LEU A 79 -2.28 33.13 -11.57
N ALA A 80 -3.32 32.37 -11.93
CA ALA A 80 -3.48 30.98 -11.50
C ALA A 80 -2.30 30.13 -11.98
N ASP A 81 -1.93 30.21 -13.25
CA ASP A 81 -0.75 29.53 -13.81
C ASP A 81 0.53 29.92 -13.07
N LYS A 82 0.69 31.22 -12.76
CA LYS A 82 1.82 31.72 -11.99
C LYS A 82 1.83 31.18 -10.56
N ILE A 83 0.68 31.08 -9.89
CA ILE A 83 0.57 30.52 -8.54
C ILE A 83 0.90 29.03 -8.55
N VAL A 84 0.31 28.27 -9.47
CA VAL A 84 0.55 26.83 -9.61
C VAL A 84 2.03 26.58 -9.88
N SER A 85 2.63 27.28 -10.84
CA SER A 85 4.06 27.15 -11.14
C SER A 85 4.98 27.57 -9.98
N THR A 86 4.63 28.63 -9.24
CA THR A 86 5.50 29.23 -8.20
C THR A 86 5.35 28.60 -6.82
N TYR A 87 4.19 28.03 -6.48
CA TYR A 87 3.89 27.58 -5.12
C TYR A 87 3.47 26.11 -5.03
N ILE A 88 2.92 25.53 -6.11
CA ILE A 88 2.45 24.14 -6.12
C ILE A 88 3.49 23.23 -6.82
N LYS A 89 3.98 23.65 -7.99
CA LYS A 89 4.99 22.93 -8.80
C LYS A 89 6.41 23.38 -8.53
N ALA A 90 6.60 24.52 -7.86
CA ALA A 90 7.90 24.89 -7.37
C ALA A 90 8.29 23.91 -6.26
N ASP A 91 9.04 22.88 -6.65
CA ASP A 91 10.03 22.26 -5.81
C ASP A 91 10.81 23.39 -5.12
N ARG A 92 10.41 23.74 -3.90
CA ARG A 92 11.24 24.62 -3.06
C ARG A 92 12.51 23.86 -2.79
N HIS A 93 13.53 24.13 -3.59
CA HIS A 93 14.93 23.99 -3.25
C HIS A 93 15.30 22.68 -2.53
N GLN A 94 14.97 21.51 -3.10
CA GLN A 94 15.94 20.44 -2.98
C GLN A 94 17.08 20.78 -3.93
N SER A 95 18.11 21.42 -3.37
CA SER A 95 19.48 21.47 -3.91
C SER A 95 20.11 20.06 -3.99
N GLY A 96 19.30 19.06 -4.35
CA GLY A 96 19.71 17.70 -4.61
C GLY A 96 20.17 17.59 -6.05
N LYS A 97 21.18 16.75 -6.30
CA LYS A 97 21.57 16.40 -7.66
C LYS A 97 20.37 15.75 -8.35
N ASN A 98 19.98 16.26 -9.53
CA ASN A 98 19.03 15.55 -10.38
C ASN A 98 19.77 14.39 -11.05
N SER A 99 19.20 13.18 -11.02
CA SER A 99 19.70 12.09 -11.87
C SER A 99 18.83 11.87 -13.09
N ALA A 100 19.51 11.58 -14.19
CA ALA A 100 18.87 11.08 -15.39
C ALA A 100 18.42 9.63 -15.16
N LEU A 101 17.18 9.35 -15.50
CA LEU A 101 16.60 8.02 -15.60
C LEU A 101 16.14 7.81 -17.05
N THR A 102 16.45 6.64 -17.61
CA THR A 102 15.94 6.25 -18.93
C THR A 102 14.63 5.48 -18.74
N LEU A 103 13.53 6.08 -19.15
CA LEU A 103 12.21 5.45 -19.21
C LEU A 103 12.02 4.82 -20.58
N THR A 104 11.81 3.51 -20.61
CA THR A 104 11.56 2.75 -21.83
C THR A 104 10.08 2.37 -21.90
N VAL A 105 9.33 2.95 -22.82
CA VAL A 105 7.88 2.80 -22.96
C VAL A 105 7.49 1.97 -24.18
N SER A 106 6.30 1.37 -24.11
CA SER A 106 5.66 0.63 -25.20
C SER A 106 4.14 0.52 -24.95
N GLY A 107 3.37 0.19 -25.99
CA GLY A 107 1.91 0.04 -25.90
C GLY A 107 1.23 1.30 -25.34
N SER A 108 0.28 1.12 -24.41
CA SER A 108 -0.48 2.22 -23.80
C SER A 108 0.40 3.28 -23.13
N SER A 109 1.52 2.87 -22.50
CA SER A 109 2.44 3.84 -21.90
C SER A 109 3.10 4.77 -22.94
N TYR A 110 3.32 4.28 -24.16
CA TYR A 110 3.84 5.10 -25.26
C TYR A 110 2.76 6.03 -25.83
N GLU A 111 1.54 5.53 -26.00
CA GLU A 111 0.39 6.33 -26.46
C GLU A 111 0.12 7.52 -25.54
N ILE A 112 0.16 7.30 -24.22
CA ILE A 112 0.01 8.38 -23.23
C ILE A 112 1.13 9.41 -23.34
N LEU A 113 2.39 8.99 -23.51
CA LEU A 113 3.48 9.95 -23.72
C LEU A 113 3.26 10.79 -24.99
N LYS A 114 2.73 10.19 -26.07
CA LYS A 114 2.38 10.93 -27.28
C LYS A 114 1.23 11.91 -27.06
N ILE A 115 0.22 11.55 -26.28
CA ILE A 115 -0.86 12.46 -25.89
C ILE A 115 -0.28 13.66 -25.13
N ILE A 116 0.60 13.41 -24.16
CA ILE A 116 1.26 14.46 -23.38
C ILE A 116 2.05 15.38 -24.32
N GLU A 117 2.94 14.81 -25.14
CA GLU A 117 3.79 15.56 -26.08
C GLU A 117 3.00 16.46 -27.03
N ASN A 118 1.90 15.95 -27.58
CA ASN A 118 1.14 16.65 -28.61
C ASN A 118 0.15 17.67 -28.06
N ASN A 119 -0.30 17.52 -26.81
CA ASN A 119 -1.45 18.28 -26.31
C ASN A 119 -1.21 19.02 -24.99
N MET A 120 -0.21 18.64 -24.19
CA MET A 120 -0.12 19.05 -22.78
C MET A 120 1.17 19.78 -22.40
N LEU A 121 2.12 19.90 -23.32
CA LEU A 121 3.45 20.42 -23.00
C LEU A 121 3.61 21.94 -23.07
N ALA A 122 2.57 22.74 -23.37
CA ALA A 122 2.59 24.20 -23.45
C ALA A 122 3.99 24.87 -23.28
N GLU A 123 4.33 25.34 -22.07
CA GLU A 123 5.66 25.90 -21.74
C GLU A 123 6.54 24.95 -20.88
N THR A 124 6.20 23.66 -20.82
CA THR A 124 6.83 22.68 -19.93
C THR A 124 7.40 21.50 -20.70
N SER A 125 8.62 21.06 -20.37
CA SER A 125 9.19 19.85 -20.98
C SER A 125 8.46 18.57 -20.55
N LEU A 126 8.49 17.52 -21.38
CA LEU A 126 7.96 16.19 -21.01
C LEU A 126 8.55 15.67 -19.70
N SER A 127 9.86 15.87 -19.50
CA SER A 127 10.53 15.48 -18.25
C SER A 127 9.95 16.20 -17.04
N GLN A 128 9.63 17.48 -17.17
CA GLN A 128 9.06 18.26 -16.07
C GLN A 128 7.60 17.87 -15.81
N TYR A 129 6.80 17.64 -16.87
CA TYR A 129 5.43 17.14 -16.72
C TYR A 129 5.39 15.82 -15.96
N LEU A 130 6.23 14.85 -16.35
CA LEU A 130 6.31 13.55 -15.68
C LEU A 130 6.81 13.68 -14.24
N LYS A 131 7.76 14.57 -13.98
CA LYS A 131 8.23 14.87 -12.63
C LYS A 131 7.09 15.40 -11.75
N ASP A 132 6.32 16.36 -12.24
CA ASP A 132 5.17 16.93 -11.51
C ASP A 132 4.13 15.85 -11.22
N MET A 133 3.82 15.00 -12.21
CA MET A 133 2.90 13.88 -12.05
C MET A 133 3.39 12.87 -10.99
N PHE A 134 4.67 12.51 -11.00
CA PHE A 134 5.22 11.60 -10.00
C PHE A 134 5.25 12.22 -8.61
N ASN A 135 5.53 13.51 -8.49
CA ASN A 135 5.46 14.21 -7.21
C ASN A 135 4.02 14.29 -6.68
N ALA A 136 3.04 14.54 -7.55
CA ALA A 136 1.62 14.48 -7.21
C ALA A 136 1.20 13.07 -6.78
N TYR A 137 1.65 12.02 -7.47
CA TYR A 137 1.44 10.65 -7.01
C TYR A 137 2.05 10.43 -5.61
N LEU A 138 3.28 10.88 -5.37
CA LEU A 138 3.99 10.70 -4.10
C LEU A 138 3.40 11.50 -2.93
N SER A 139 2.57 12.51 -3.17
CA SER A 139 1.87 13.25 -2.12
C SER A 139 0.62 12.52 -1.59
N ILE A 140 0.11 11.54 -2.35
CA ILE A 140 -1.03 10.69 -1.97
C ILE A 140 -0.60 9.69 -0.88
N PRO A 141 -1.44 9.36 0.11
CA PRO A 141 -1.17 8.31 1.10
C PRO A 141 -0.81 6.96 0.45
N ARG A 142 0.14 6.22 1.01
CA ARG A 142 0.69 5.01 0.36
C ARG A 142 -0.35 3.92 0.10
N SER A 143 -1.35 3.77 0.97
CA SER A 143 -2.47 2.86 0.76
C SER A 143 -3.30 3.24 -0.47
N GLU A 144 -3.51 4.53 -0.72
CA GLU A 144 -4.22 5.02 -1.91
C GLU A 144 -3.33 4.90 -3.16
N ARG A 145 -2.02 5.11 -3.02
CA ARG A 145 -1.07 4.87 -4.11
C ARG A 145 -1.08 3.42 -4.60
N GLU A 146 -1.21 2.44 -3.72
CA GLU A 146 -1.39 1.03 -4.11
C GLU A 146 -2.64 0.85 -4.99
N SER A 147 -3.73 1.57 -4.71
CA SER A 147 -4.96 1.50 -5.51
C SER A 147 -4.79 2.04 -6.93
N ILE A 148 -3.92 3.04 -7.11
CA ILE A 148 -3.56 3.55 -8.44
C ILE A 148 -2.72 2.51 -9.19
N ILE A 149 -1.73 1.92 -8.53
CA ILE A 149 -0.82 0.95 -9.19
C ILE A 149 -1.56 -0.33 -9.59
N PHE A 150 -2.50 -0.80 -8.77
CA PHE A 150 -3.29 -2.01 -9.04
C PHE A 150 -4.74 -1.69 -9.44
N LYS A 151 -4.94 -0.61 -10.20
CA LYS A 151 -6.25 -0.04 -10.58
C LYS A 151 -7.29 -1.09 -10.98
N ASP A 152 -7.01 -1.91 -11.98
CA ASP A 152 -7.96 -2.92 -12.49
C ASP A 152 -8.40 -3.90 -11.39
N SER A 153 -7.45 -4.37 -10.56
CA SER A 153 -7.76 -5.27 -9.44
C SER A 153 -8.62 -4.58 -8.39
N TYR A 154 -8.37 -3.30 -8.10
CA TYR A 154 -9.19 -2.52 -7.16
C TYR A 154 -10.60 -2.28 -7.70
N GLU A 155 -10.74 -1.97 -8.99
CA GLU A 155 -12.03 -1.80 -9.64
C GLU A 155 -12.84 -3.10 -9.60
N ASP A 156 -12.21 -4.23 -9.90
CA ASP A 156 -12.83 -5.55 -9.81
C ASP A 156 -13.27 -5.93 -8.40
N ILE A 157 -12.41 -5.73 -7.41
CA ILE A 157 -12.75 -6.01 -6.00
C ILE A 157 -13.87 -5.08 -5.53
N SER A 158 -13.81 -3.79 -5.88
CA SER A 158 -14.82 -2.80 -5.51
C SER A 158 -16.19 -3.14 -6.13
N ARG A 159 -16.19 -3.56 -7.40
CA ARG A 159 -17.39 -4.06 -8.08
C ARG A 159 -17.94 -5.30 -7.38
N ALA A 160 -17.09 -6.26 -7.04
CA ALA A 160 -17.51 -7.48 -6.37
C ALA A 160 -18.06 -7.24 -4.95
N LEU A 161 -17.49 -6.27 -4.21
CA LEU A 161 -18.01 -5.84 -2.91
C LEU A 161 -19.40 -5.20 -3.04
N LYS A 162 -19.57 -4.28 -4.01
CA LYS A 162 -20.82 -3.55 -4.24
C LYS A 162 -21.96 -4.47 -4.70
N GLU A 163 -21.65 -5.40 -5.60
CA GLU A 163 -22.63 -6.30 -6.22
C GLU A 163 -22.75 -7.66 -5.50
N HIS A 164 -22.01 -7.85 -4.40
CA HIS A 164 -21.93 -9.11 -3.66
C HIS A 164 -21.63 -10.32 -4.57
N ARG A 165 -20.61 -10.15 -5.43
CA ARG A 165 -20.13 -11.19 -6.33
C ARG A 165 -18.89 -11.88 -5.80
N VAL A 166 -18.75 -13.15 -6.16
CA VAL A 166 -17.60 -13.97 -5.81
C VAL A 166 -16.40 -13.56 -6.66
N LEU A 167 -15.23 -13.50 -6.03
CA LEU A 167 -13.95 -13.27 -6.69
C LEU A 167 -13.19 -14.58 -6.87
N SER A 168 -12.49 -14.70 -7.98
CA SER A 168 -11.42 -15.69 -8.14
C SER A 168 -10.11 -15.03 -8.53
N PHE A 169 -9.01 -15.53 -7.99
CA PHE A 169 -7.66 -15.01 -8.27
C PHE A 169 -6.59 -16.03 -7.87
N THR A 170 -5.38 -15.82 -8.36
CA THR A 170 -4.15 -16.45 -7.84
C THR A 170 -3.35 -15.43 -7.03
N THR A 171 -2.30 -15.88 -6.32
CA THR A 171 -1.39 -14.97 -5.59
C THR A 171 0.06 -15.20 -5.98
N THR A 172 0.90 -14.19 -5.85
CA THR A 172 2.36 -14.31 -6.11
C THR A 172 3.01 -15.45 -5.32
N THR A 173 2.56 -15.68 -4.09
CA THR A 173 3.09 -16.71 -3.19
C THR A 173 2.61 -18.13 -3.50
N SER A 174 1.41 -18.32 -4.04
CA SER A 174 0.90 -19.65 -4.37
C SER A 174 1.15 -20.06 -5.82
N GLY A 175 1.61 -19.12 -6.65
CA GLY A 175 1.73 -19.28 -8.09
C GLY A 175 0.39 -19.55 -8.77
N ASP A 176 0.44 -19.96 -10.04
CA ASP A 176 -0.75 -20.20 -10.86
C ASP A 176 -1.45 -21.52 -10.54
N ASN A 177 -0.81 -22.39 -9.76
CA ASN A 177 -1.33 -23.73 -9.44
C ASN A 177 -2.46 -23.71 -8.42
N LYS A 178 -2.71 -22.58 -7.76
CA LYS A 178 -3.75 -22.47 -6.73
C LYS A 178 -4.54 -21.19 -6.87
N ALA A 179 -5.74 -21.33 -7.44
CA ALA A 179 -6.76 -20.30 -7.44
C ALA A 179 -7.59 -20.33 -6.15
N TYR A 180 -7.90 -19.15 -5.65
CA TYR A 180 -8.86 -18.91 -4.57
C TYR A 180 -10.22 -18.55 -5.16
N TYR A 181 -11.28 -18.92 -4.44
CA TYR A 181 -12.66 -18.58 -4.76
C TYR A 181 -13.29 -18.03 -3.48
N VAL A 182 -13.50 -16.71 -3.45
CA VAL A 182 -13.76 -16.00 -2.21
C VAL A 182 -14.95 -15.06 -2.31
N GLU A 183 -15.64 -14.92 -1.19
CA GLU A 183 -16.67 -13.90 -0.98
C GLU A 183 -15.99 -12.68 -0.33
N PRO A 184 -15.83 -11.55 -1.05
CA PRO A 184 -15.18 -10.37 -0.51
C PRO A 184 -16.07 -9.66 0.52
N TYR A 185 -15.51 -9.25 1.66
CA TYR A 185 -16.26 -8.54 2.71
C TYR A 185 -15.81 -7.09 2.88
N ILE A 186 -14.49 -6.84 2.92
CA ILE A 186 -13.94 -5.49 3.15
C ILE A 186 -12.50 -5.38 2.65
N ILE A 187 -12.14 -4.19 2.16
CA ILE A 187 -10.74 -3.77 1.97
C ILE A 187 -10.32 -2.93 3.17
N ALA A 188 -9.15 -3.22 3.73
CA ALA A 188 -8.64 -2.51 4.89
C ALA A 188 -7.14 -2.20 4.78
N PRO A 189 -6.71 -0.96 5.04
CA PRO A 189 -5.29 -0.59 5.05
C PRO A 189 -4.61 -1.07 6.34
N SER A 190 -3.45 -1.71 6.20
CA SER A 190 -2.55 -2.02 7.32
C SER A 190 -1.71 -0.79 7.67
N LYS A 191 -1.84 -0.27 8.90
CA LYS A 191 -1.04 0.88 9.37
C LYS A 191 0.45 0.55 9.39
N GLU A 192 0.81 -0.69 9.72
CA GLU A 192 2.19 -1.09 9.90
C GLU A 192 2.87 -1.49 8.59
N GLU A 193 2.11 -2.10 7.68
CA GLU A 193 2.64 -2.56 6.39
C GLU A 193 2.40 -1.59 5.25
N GLN A 194 1.55 -0.57 5.44
CA GLN A 194 1.26 0.48 4.47
C GLN A 194 0.74 -0.08 3.12
N CYS A 195 -0.03 -1.16 3.19
CA CYS A 195 -0.65 -1.87 2.07
C CYS A 195 -2.09 -2.22 2.43
N ASN A 196 -2.92 -2.49 1.44
CA ASN A 196 -4.30 -2.87 1.67
C ASN A 196 -4.49 -4.38 1.58
N TYR A 197 -5.46 -4.83 2.35
CA TYR A 197 -5.82 -6.23 2.51
C TYR A 197 -7.28 -6.44 2.17
N LEU A 198 -7.56 -7.46 1.36
CA LEU A 198 -8.90 -7.98 1.13
C LEU A 198 -9.22 -9.03 2.20
N LEU A 199 -10.15 -8.73 3.08
CA LEU A 199 -10.73 -9.69 4.02
C LEU A 199 -11.95 -10.35 3.36
N CYS A 200 -11.96 -11.68 3.37
CA CYS A 200 -12.92 -12.47 2.61
C CYS A 200 -13.18 -13.83 3.26
N PHE A 201 -14.22 -14.52 2.80
CA PHE A 201 -14.48 -15.92 3.12
C PHE A 201 -14.06 -16.82 1.94
N ASP A 202 -13.13 -17.75 2.18
CA ASP A 202 -12.70 -18.74 1.20
C ASP A 202 -13.71 -19.89 1.18
N ARG A 203 -14.47 -20.01 0.08
CA ARG A 203 -15.51 -21.02 -0.10
C ARG A 203 -14.97 -22.44 -0.05
N ARG A 204 -13.77 -22.66 -0.60
CA ARG A 204 -13.17 -24.00 -0.70
C ARG A 204 -12.65 -24.45 0.65
N ALA A 205 -11.94 -23.57 1.35
CA ALA A 205 -11.39 -23.86 2.67
C ALA A 205 -12.39 -23.67 3.81
N LYS A 206 -13.58 -23.12 3.51
CA LYS A 206 -14.65 -22.76 4.47
C LYS A 206 -14.13 -21.97 5.66
N LYS A 207 -13.31 -20.95 5.40
CA LYS A 207 -12.74 -20.10 6.45
C LYS A 207 -12.45 -18.69 5.98
N HIS A 208 -12.41 -17.76 6.92
CA HIS A 208 -11.97 -16.40 6.65
C HIS A 208 -10.49 -16.37 6.26
N ARG A 209 -10.17 -15.55 5.27
CA ARG A 209 -8.81 -15.26 4.83
C ARG A 209 -8.64 -13.76 4.61
N THR A 210 -7.37 -13.37 4.61
CA THR A 210 -6.94 -12.03 4.22
C THR A 210 -5.86 -12.14 3.17
N PHE A 211 -5.90 -11.28 2.17
CA PHE A 211 -4.95 -11.26 1.07
C PHE A 211 -4.48 -9.83 0.82
N ARG A 212 -3.16 -9.64 0.74
CA ARG A 212 -2.57 -8.36 0.34
C ARG A 212 -2.91 -8.09 -1.12
N ILE A 213 -3.52 -6.94 -1.42
CA ILE A 213 -4.08 -6.67 -2.76
C ILE A 213 -2.98 -6.62 -3.82
N SER A 214 -1.82 -6.02 -3.53
CA SER A 214 -0.68 -5.98 -4.45
C SER A 214 -0.13 -7.36 -4.86
N ARG A 215 -0.49 -8.43 -4.14
CA ARG A 215 -0.08 -9.81 -4.45
C ARG A 215 -1.13 -10.60 -5.21
N LEU A 216 -2.31 -10.05 -5.44
CA LEU A 216 -3.34 -10.69 -6.24
C LEU A 216 -2.94 -10.69 -7.72
N ARG A 217 -3.25 -11.79 -8.41
CA ARG A 217 -3.00 -11.97 -9.83
C ARG A 217 -4.26 -12.56 -10.47
N SER A 218 -4.51 -12.16 -11.71
CA SER A 218 -5.66 -12.65 -12.50
C SER A 218 -6.99 -12.55 -11.73
N VAL A 219 -7.25 -11.39 -11.14
CA VAL A 219 -8.52 -11.11 -10.44
C VAL A 219 -9.65 -11.20 -11.45
N PHE A 220 -10.69 -11.95 -11.10
CA PHE A 220 -11.86 -12.14 -11.92
C PHE A 220 -13.12 -12.10 -11.06
N VAL A 221 -14.11 -11.32 -11.50
CA VAL A 221 -15.41 -11.21 -10.86
C VAL A 221 -16.36 -12.23 -11.50
N SER A 222 -16.76 -13.24 -10.72
CA SER A 222 -17.70 -14.27 -11.16
C SER A 222 -19.12 -13.72 -11.32
N SER A 223 -19.95 -14.45 -12.07
CA SER A 223 -21.41 -14.26 -12.06
C SER A 223 -22.06 -14.72 -10.75
N ASP A 224 -21.38 -15.58 -9.98
CA ASP A 224 -21.89 -16.09 -8.72
C ASP A 224 -22.04 -14.98 -7.69
N THR A 225 -23.19 -14.93 -7.04
CA THR A 225 -23.46 -14.01 -5.93
C THR A 225 -23.36 -14.73 -4.59
N PHE A 226 -23.31 -13.94 -3.52
CA PHE A 226 -23.43 -14.43 -2.15
C PHE A 226 -24.28 -13.46 -1.32
N THR A 227 -24.78 -13.94 -0.19
CA THR A 227 -25.49 -13.10 0.78
C THR A 227 -24.53 -12.75 1.90
N LEU A 228 -24.46 -11.47 2.27
CA LEU A 228 -23.67 -11.05 3.42
C LEU A 228 -24.31 -11.60 4.70
N ASN A 229 -23.49 -12.24 5.52
CA ASN A 229 -23.85 -12.54 6.90
C ASN A 229 -23.44 -11.31 7.78
N PRO A 230 -24.40 -10.62 8.43
CA PRO A 230 -24.11 -9.45 9.25
C PRO A 230 -23.11 -9.72 10.39
N ASP A 231 -23.22 -10.85 11.08
CA ASP A 231 -22.35 -11.19 12.20
C ASP A 231 -20.89 -11.35 11.75
N ILE A 232 -20.69 -12.01 10.60
CA ILE A 232 -19.38 -12.17 9.97
C ILE A 232 -18.85 -10.82 9.49
N GLN A 233 -19.71 -9.97 8.93
CA GLN A 233 -19.33 -8.66 8.46
C GLN A 233 -18.81 -7.79 9.62
N ASP A 234 -19.48 -7.81 10.76
CA ASP A 234 -19.07 -7.05 11.93
C ASP A 234 -17.78 -7.60 12.55
N GLU A 235 -17.62 -8.94 12.62
CA GLU A 235 -16.36 -9.56 13.04
C GLU A 235 -15.18 -9.13 12.15
N LEU A 236 -15.36 -9.16 10.83
CA LEU A 236 -14.32 -8.77 9.88
C LEU A 236 -14.04 -7.27 9.89
N ARG A 237 -15.02 -6.41 10.20
CA ARG A 237 -14.82 -4.97 10.39
C ARG A 237 -13.96 -4.68 11.62
N GLU A 238 -14.22 -5.33 12.74
CA GLU A 238 -13.36 -5.21 13.93
C GLU A 238 -11.92 -5.65 13.64
N LYS A 239 -11.75 -6.77 12.93
CA LYS A 239 -10.42 -7.26 12.51
C LYS A 239 -9.74 -6.32 11.52
N ALA A 240 -10.49 -5.74 10.58
CA ALA A 240 -9.99 -4.75 9.63
C ALA A 240 -9.37 -3.53 10.32
N LEU A 241 -9.94 -3.09 11.45
CA LEU A 241 -9.44 -1.95 12.21
C LEU A 241 -8.19 -2.26 13.03
N ARG A 242 -8.09 -3.47 13.58
CA ARG A 242 -7.01 -3.86 14.51
C ARG A 242 -5.83 -4.55 13.83
N SER A 243 -6.10 -5.43 12.88
CA SER A 243 -5.10 -6.34 12.29
C SER A 243 -5.53 -6.87 10.92
N PRO A 244 -5.68 -6.00 9.89
CA PRO A 244 -6.23 -6.39 8.59
C PRO A 244 -5.42 -7.48 7.86
N HIS A 245 -4.15 -7.63 8.21
CA HIS A 245 -3.25 -8.67 7.70
C HIS A 245 -3.44 -10.05 8.37
N SER A 246 -4.37 -10.19 9.34
CA SER A 246 -4.71 -11.48 9.97
C SER A 246 -6.20 -11.57 10.29
N VAL A 247 -6.80 -12.70 9.91
CA VAL A 247 -8.18 -13.06 10.32
C VAL A 247 -8.23 -14.29 11.23
N SER A 248 -7.07 -14.76 11.68
CA SER A 248 -6.94 -15.90 12.60
C SER A 248 -7.70 -15.64 13.89
N LEU A 249 -8.23 -16.70 14.49
CA LEU A 249 -8.89 -16.62 15.79
C LEU A 249 -7.87 -16.18 16.85
N PRO A 250 -8.26 -15.28 17.76
CA PRO A 250 -7.40 -14.90 18.88
C PRO A 250 -7.24 -16.08 19.83
N VAL A 251 -6.09 -16.11 20.51
CA VAL A 251 -5.86 -16.97 21.68
C VAL A 251 -5.78 -16.10 22.91
N GLN A 252 -6.18 -16.65 24.06
CA GLN A 252 -5.87 -16.07 25.36
C GLN A 252 -4.42 -16.39 25.69
N ALA A 253 -3.61 -15.35 25.80
CA ALA A 253 -2.20 -15.49 26.12
C ALA A 253 -1.83 -14.69 27.37
N VAL A 254 -0.94 -15.25 28.17
CA VAL A 254 -0.39 -14.64 29.37
C VAL A 254 1.12 -14.57 29.22
N ILE A 255 1.68 -13.37 29.29
CA ILE A 255 3.11 -13.13 29.09
C ILE A 255 3.63 -12.32 30.27
N ARG A 256 4.65 -12.86 30.92
CA ARG A 256 5.34 -12.19 32.02
C ARG A 256 6.42 -11.26 31.49
N LEU A 257 6.35 -9.98 31.83
CA LEU A 257 7.31 -8.97 31.44
C LEU A 257 8.14 -8.51 32.64
N ASN A 258 9.47 -8.63 32.56
CA ASN A 258 10.35 -8.01 33.56
C ASN A 258 10.42 -6.48 33.34
N PRO A 259 11.07 -5.69 34.23
CA PRO A 259 11.17 -4.24 34.07
C PRO A 259 11.78 -3.77 32.73
N TYR A 260 12.72 -4.54 32.16
CA TYR A 260 13.27 -4.27 30.82
C TYR A 260 12.25 -4.60 29.72
N GLY A 261 11.51 -5.69 29.86
CA GLY A 261 10.41 -6.10 29.00
C GLY A 261 9.34 -5.04 28.90
N VAL A 262 8.94 -4.44 30.03
CA VAL A 262 7.96 -3.33 30.06
C VAL A 262 8.49 -2.12 29.29
N ARG A 263 9.76 -1.74 29.47
CA ARG A 263 10.37 -0.64 28.69
C ARG A 263 10.41 -0.95 27.20
N LYS A 264 10.79 -2.17 26.84
CA LYS A 264 10.85 -2.65 25.46
C LYS A 264 9.47 -2.69 24.81
N PHE A 265 8.46 -3.14 25.53
CA PHE A 265 7.07 -3.13 25.11
C PHE A 265 6.59 -1.71 24.79
N LYS A 266 6.93 -0.73 25.65
CA LYS A 266 6.61 0.69 25.41
C LYS A 266 7.38 1.29 24.22
N ALA A 267 8.61 0.86 23.97
CA ALA A 267 9.44 1.39 22.88
C ALA A 267 9.07 0.79 21.51
N ILE A 268 8.78 -0.51 21.42
CA ILE A 268 8.50 -1.21 20.16
C ILE A 268 7.01 -1.06 19.83
N THR A 269 6.67 -0.07 19.00
CA THR A 269 5.28 0.23 18.59
C THR A 269 4.80 -0.63 17.43
N LYS A 270 5.70 -1.01 16.52
CA LYS A 270 5.37 -1.82 15.33
C LYS A 270 4.77 -3.17 15.72
N ASN A 271 3.56 -3.45 15.24
CA ASN A 271 2.78 -4.67 15.48
C ASN A 271 2.55 -4.96 16.98
N ARG A 272 2.48 -3.93 17.83
CA ARG A 272 2.28 -4.11 19.27
C ARG A 272 0.87 -4.65 19.55
N PRO A 273 0.72 -5.80 20.22
CA PRO A 273 -0.58 -6.31 20.60
C PRO A 273 -1.20 -5.43 21.69
N LEU A 274 -2.53 -5.24 21.62
CA LEU A 274 -3.29 -4.57 22.67
C LEU A 274 -3.40 -5.49 23.88
N VAL A 275 -3.14 -4.91 25.04
CA VAL A 275 -3.22 -5.60 26.32
C VAL A 275 -4.68 -5.63 26.75
N SER A 276 -5.23 -6.81 27.04
CA SER A 276 -6.60 -6.95 27.56
C SER A 276 -6.65 -6.73 29.07
N LYS A 277 -5.62 -7.17 29.80
CA LYS A 277 -5.53 -7.04 31.26
C LYS A 277 -4.07 -7.05 31.73
N ILE A 278 -3.79 -6.42 32.87
CA ILE A 278 -2.48 -6.45 33.53
C ILE A 278 -2.67 -6.84 35.00
N GLU A 279 -1.91 -7.83 35.47
CA GLU A 279 -1.84 -8.24 36.89
C GLU A 279 -0.37 -8.34 37.32
N GLY A 280 0.14 -7.33 38.02
CA GLY A 280 1.55 -7.29 38.41
C GLY A 280 2.48 -7.25 37.18
N ASP A 281 3.29 -8.29 37.01
CA ASP A 281 4.18 -8.47 35.86
C ASP A 281 3.58 -9.36 34.74
N LEU A 282 2.33 -9.81 34.90
CA LEU A 282 1.60 -10.62 33.92
C LEU A 282 0.73 -9.73 33.03
N TYR A 283 0.94 -9.86 31.73
CA TYR A 283 0.19 -9.15 30.68
C TYR A 283 -0.66 -10.14 29.91
N TYR A 284 -1.95 -9.84 29.80
CA TYR A 284 -2.94 -10.68 29.14
C TYR A 284 -3.26 -10.12 27.76
N PHE A 285 -3.42 -11.03 26.80
CA PHE A 285 -3.69 -10.69 25.40
C PHE A 285 -4.78 -11.60 24.84
N ASP A 286 -5.69 -11.00 24.09
CA ASP A 286 -6.69 -11.69 23.26
C ASP A 286 -6.33 -11.41 21.80
N TRP A 287 -5.41 -12.21 21.25
CA TRP A 287 -4.72 -11.86 20.00
C TRP A 287 -4.32 -13.10 19.20
N PRO A 288 -4.26 -13.04 17.84
CA PRO A 288 -3.75 -14.15 17.05
C PRO A 288 -2.36 -14.63 17.49
N GLU A 289 -2.23 -15.94 17.71
CA GLU A 289 -1.01 -16.56 18.26
C GLU A 289 0.25 -16.23 17.45
N LEU A 290 0.16 -16.24 16.11
CA LEU A 290 1.28 -15.93 15.22
C LEU A 290 1.79 -14.48 15.40
N GLN A 291 0.89 -13.53 15.62
CA GLN A 291 1.28 -12.13 15.82
C GLN A 291 1.96 -11.94 17.19
N LEU A 292 1.46 -12.64 18.22
CA LEU A 292 2.13 -12.68 19.51
C LEU A 292 3.54 -13.29 19.39
N GLU A 293 3.68 -14.38 18.65
CA GLU A 293 4.98 -15.00 18.36
C GLU A 293 5.95 -14.02 17.69
N GLU A 294 5.53 -13.39 16.59
CA GLU A 294 6.37 -12.45 15.83
C GLU A 294 6.75 -11.19 16.62
N TYR A 295 5.86 -10.73 17.49
CA TYR A 295 6.12 -9.60 18.36
C TYR A 295 7.08 -9.99 19.49
N PHE A 296 6.79 -11.05 20.25
CA PHE A 296 7.54 -11.40 21.45
C PHE A 296 8.83 -12.18 21.21
N LYS A 297 9.05 -12.81 20.04
CA LYS A 297 10.35 -13.47 19.72
C LYS A 297 11.56 -12.53 19.77
N ARG A 298 11.36 -11.21 19.70
CA ARG A 298 12.46 -10.23 19.82
C ARG A 298 12.77 -9.84 21.27
N PHE A 299 11.99 -10.30 22.25
CA PHE A 299 12.11 -9.89 23.65
C PHE A 299 13.13 -10.72 24.43
N GLY A 300 13.42 -11.95 24.02
CA GLY A 300 14.37 -12.82 24.71
C GLY A 300 13.90 -13.13 26.13
N ARG A 301 14.84 -13.06 27.07
CA ARG A 301 14.55 -13.26 28.50
C ARG A 301 13.63 -12.20 29.12
N ASP A 302 13.36 -11.10 28.41
CA ASP A 302 12.58 -9.97 28.95
C ASP A 302 11.06 -10.17 28.85
N ALA A 303 10.62 -11.16 28.07
CA ALA A 303 9.23 -11.59 28.00
C ALA A 303 9.15 -13.12 28.00
N ILE A 304 8.47 -13.69 29.00
CA ILE A 304 8.29 -15.14 29.11
C ILE A 304 6.82 -15.47 28.89
N VAL A 305 6.54 -16.29 27.87
CA VAL A 305 5.19 -16.80 27.63
C VAL A 305 4.85 -17.81 28.71
N ILE A 306 3.77 -17.55 29.44
CA ILE A 306 3.20 -18.44 30.44
C ILE A 306 2.14 -19.32 29.77
N GLU A 307 1.25 -18.71 28.99
CA GLU A 307 0.18 -19.37 28.23
C GLU A 307 -0.03 -18.70 26.87
N PRO A 308 -0.53 -19.41 25.84
CA PRO A 308 -0.75 -20.86 25.80
C PRO A 308 0.55 -21.64 25.58
N GLU A 309 0.55 -22.94 25.91
CA GLU A 309 1.73 -23.81 25.74
C GLU A 309 2.18 -23.89 24.26
N SER A 310 1.24 -23.78 23.31
CA SER A 310 1.56 -23.71 21.87
C SER A 310 2.51 -22.56 21.53
N LEU A 311 2.19 -21.34 21.99
CA LEU A 311 2.99 -20.14 21.76
C LEU A 311 4.36 -20.25 22.43
N LYS A 312 4.37 -20.72 23.68
CA LYS A 312 5.59 -20.92 24.47
C LYS A 312 6.54 -21.90 23.78
N GLU A 313 6.04 -23.02 23.29
CA GLU A 313 6.83 -24.01 22.57
C GLU A 313 7.41 -23.49 21.26
N LYS A 314 6.66 -22.69 20.50
CA LYS A 314 7.16 -22.05 19.27
C LYS A 314 8.32 -21.10 19.56
N ILE A 315 8.16 -20.21 20.55
CA ILE A 315 9.22 -19.28 20.95
C ILE A 315 10.43 -20.03 21.53
N ARG A 316 10.22 -21.07 22.34
CA ARG A 316 11.29 -21.91 22.89
C ARG A 316 12.11 -22.56 21.78
N LYS A 317 11.45 -23.16 20.78
CA LYS A 317 12.12 -23.76 19.62
C LYS A 317 12.89 -22.73 18.80
N PHE A 318 12.32 -21.55 18.57
CA PHE A 318 12.99 -20.45 17.89
C PHE A 318 14.34 -20.08 18.56
N TYR A 319 14.35 -19.89 19.88
CA TYR A 319 15.60 -19.61 20.60
C TYR A 319 16.56 -20.79 20.62
N TYR A 320 16.06 -22.02 20.81
CA TYR A 320 16.89 -23.22 20.83
C TYR A 320 17.65 -23.42 19.52
N TYR A 321 16.96 -23.36 18.38
CA TYR A 321 17.61 -23.51 17.07
C TYR A 321 18.55 -22.35 16.77
N GLY A 322 18.19 -21.12 17.13
CA GLY A 322 19.09 -19.98 17.03
C GLY A 322 20.39 -20.23 17.80
N LEU A 323 20.30 -20.55 19.09
CA LEU A 323 21.47 -20.84 19.93
C LEU A 323 22.33 -21.97 19.33
N ARG A 324 21.70 -23.04 18.85
CA ARG A 324 22.40 -24.17 18.24
C ARG A 324 23.25 -23.75 17.04
N GLU A 325 22.74 -22.89 16.16
CA GLU A 325 23.49 -22.45 14.98
C GLU A 325 24.59 -21.44 15.35
N TYR A 326 24.38 -20.57 16.33
CA TYR A 326 25.42 -19.63 16.81
C TYR A 326 26.51 -20.28 17.67
N SER A 327 26.28 -21.52 18.12
CA SER A 327 27.26 -22.31 18.91
C SER A 327 28.05 -23.31 18.05
N ARG A 328 27.80 -23.35 16.74
CA ARG A 328 28.62 -24.04 15.75
C ARG A 328 29.73 -23.12 15.29
#